data_AF-L9WA19-F1
#
_entry.id   AF-L9WA19-F1
#
_cell.length_a   1.000
_cell.length_b   1.000
_cell.length_c   1.000
_cell.angle_alpha   90.00
_cell.angle_beta   90.00
_cell.angle_gamma   90.00
#
_symmetry.space_group_name_H-M   'P 1'
#
loop_
_entity.id
_entity.type
_entity.pdbx_description
1 polymer ?
#
loop_
_entity_poly.entity_id
_entity_poly.type
_entity_poly.pdbx_seq_one_letter_code
_entity_poly.pdbx_strand_id
1 'polypeptide(L)'
;MTDDSHPIRTADGAEDSLEERTRRLYRSLEHTAELPIDRQANRWLGEAEAVARDVATNDLDDGVVVERVEKIQHLLSEVDETGHDEADDHLEAATKCCATILEETERN
;
A
#
# COMPACT_ATOMS: atom_id res chain seq x y z
N MET A 1 -7.12 -12.64 -31.31
CA MET A 1 -8.00 -11.83 -30.44
C MET A 1 -7.48 -12.12 -29.05
N THR A 2 -6.72 -11.15 -28.51
CA THR A 2 -5.96 -11.18 -27.24
C THR A 2 -5.20 -12.47 -26.92
N ASP A 3 -3.91 -12.44 -27.26
CA ASP A 3 -2.87 -13.32 -26.72
C ASP A 3 -2.69 -12.97 -25.23
N ASP A 4 -3.46 -13.64 -24.37
CA ASP A 4 -3.34 -13.57 -22.91
C ASP A 4 -2.15 -14.44 -22.47
N SER A 5 -0.96 -14.07 -22.96
CA SER A 5 0.29 -14.65 -22.48
C SER A 5 0.64 -13.94 -21.18
N HIS A 6 -0.02 -14.32 -20.10
CA HIS A 6 0.46 -14.05 -18.75
C HIS A 6 1.85 -14.71 -18.62
N PRO A 7 2.95 -13.95 -18.56
CA PRO A 7 4.26 -14.56 -18.46
C PRO A 7 4.33 -15.31 -17.14
N ILE A 8 4.68 -16.60 -17.21
CA ILE A 8 4.95 -17.45 -16.07
C ILE A 8 6.21 -16.87 -15.39
N ARG A 9 6.02 -15.94 -14.45
CA ARG A 9 7.11 -15.27 -13.73
C ARG A 9 7.78 -16.32 -12.85
N THR A 10 8.99 -16.70 -13.25
CA THR A 10 9.77 -17.77 -12.63
C THR A 10 10.26 -17.31 -11.27
N ALA A 11 10.09 -18.16 -10.26
CA ALA A 11 10.48 -17.93 -8.88
C ALA A 11 12.02 -17.90 -8.74
N ASP A 12 12.61 -16.70 -8.67
CA ASP A 12 13.80 -16.36 -7.88
C ASP A 12 13.95 -14.82 -7.74
N GLY A 13 12.85 -14.12 -7.46
CA GLY A 13 12.78 -12.66 -7.30
C GLY A 13 11.39 -12.12 -6.94
N ALA A 14 10.47 -13.00 -6.56
CA ALA A 14 9.06 -12.66 -6.31
C ALA A 14 8.84 -12.05 -4.91
N GLU A 15 9.83 -12.08 -4.02
CA GLU A 15 9.65 -11.63 -2.63
C GLU A 15 9.67 -10.09 -2.48
N ASP A 16 10.03 -9.35 -3.55
CA ASP A 16 10.24 -7.90 -3.50
C ASP A 16 9.86 -7.21 -4.83
N SER A 17 8.85 -7.71 -5.55
CA SER A 17 8.32 -7.00 -6.74
C SER A 17 7.45 -5.81 -6.30
N LEU A 18 7.42 -4.72 -7.09
CA LEU A 18 6.60 -3.54 -6.78
C LEU A 18 5.12 -3.91 -6.53
N GLU A 19 4.56 -4.79 -7.35
CA GLU A 19 3.21 -5.35 -7.21
C GLU A 19 3.00 -6.10 -5.87
N GLU A 20 3.96 -6.92 -5.45
CA GLU A 20 3.89 -7.63 -4.16
C GLU A 20 3.87 -6.62 -3.00
N ARG A 21 4.69 -5.57 -3.08
CA ARG A 21 4.77 -4.52 -2.05
C ARG A 21 3.50 -3.67 -1.99
N THR A 22 2.96 -3.24 -3.13
CA THR A 22 1.70 -2.47 -3.16
C THR A 22 0.53 -3.32 -2.68
N ARG A 23 0.53 -4.61 -3.00
CA ARG A 23 -0.47 -5.57 -2.50
C ARG A 23 -0.34 -5.83 -0.99
N ARG A 24 0.87 -5.82 -0.44
CA ARG A 24 1.12 -5.90 1.01
C ARG A 24 0.67 -4.64 1.73
N LEU A 25 0.94 -3.47 1.15
CA LEU A 25 0.46 -2.18 1.64
C LEU A 25 -1.07 -2.18 1.74
N TYR A 26 -1.76 -2.57 0.66
CA TYR A 26 -3.22 -2.69 0.65
C TYR A 26 -3.75 -3.61 1.76
N ARG A 27 -3.22 -4.84 1.89
CA ARG A 27 -3.63 -5.77 2.96
C ARG A 27 -3.47 -5.18 4.36
N SER A 28 -2.39 -4.45 4.59
CA SER A 28 -2.11 -3.87 5.92
C SER A 28 -3.15 -2.80 6.26
N LEU A 29 -3.51 -1.96 5.29
CA LEU A 29 -4.55 -0.93 5.47
C LEU A 29 -5.95 -1.55 5.62
N GLU A 30 -6.27 -2.58 4.85
CA GLU A 30 -7.53 -3.33 4.95
C GLU A 30 -7.69 -3.93 6.36
N HIS A 31 -6.67 -4.63 6.88
CA HIS A 31 -6.69 -5.16 8.25
C HIS A 31 -6.82 -4.06 9.30
N THR A 32 -6.15 -2.92 9.11
CA THR A 32 -6.26 -1.78 10.04
C THR A 32 -7.70 -1.25 10.10
N ALA A 33 -8.39 -1.18 8.96
CA ALA A 33 -9.77 -0.70 8.86
C ALA A 33 -10.80 -1.67 9.49
N GLU A 34 -10.47 -2.95 9.66
CA GLU A 34 -11.32 -3.95 10.34
C GLU A 34 -11.26 -3.85 11.88
N LEU A 35 -10.28 -3.13 12.43
CA LEU A 35 -10.09 -2.97 13.87
C LEU A 35 -10.99 -1.87 14.45
N PRO A 36 -11.29 -1.92 15.77
CA PRO A 36 -12.14 -0.94 16.45
C PRO A 36 -11.38 0.37 16.72
N ILE A 37 -10.99 1.07 15.65
CA ILE A 37 -10.21 2.31 15.68
C ILE A 37 -11.09 3.56 15.79
N ASP A 38 -10.45 4.67 16.13
CA ASP A 38 -11.10 5.98 16.19
C ASP A 38 -11.70 6.43 14.86
N ARG A 39 -12.87 7.10 14.95
CA ARG A 39 -13.63 7.51 13.75
C ARG A 39 -12.85 8.47 12.84
N GLN A 40 -11.99 9.30 13.43
CA GLN A 40 -11.16 10.25 12.68
C GLN A 40 -10.05 9.51 11.92
N ALA A 41 -9.36 8.58 12.58
CA ALA A 41 -8.37 7.70 11.95
C ALA A 41 -9.00 6.89 10.80
N ASN A 42 -10.19 6.32 11.03
CA ASN A 42 -10.90 5.52 10.02
C ASN A 42 -11.24 6.32 8.75
N ARG A 43 -11.50 7.64 8.87
CA ARG A 43 -11.74 8.49 7.70
C ARG A 43 -10.50 8.59 6.80
N TRP A 44 -9.32 8.77 7.39
CA TRP A 44 -8.06 8.86 6.64
C TRP A 44 -7.65 7.49 6.10
N LEU A 45 -7.80 6.44 6.91
CA LEU A 45 -7.48 5.07 6.54
C LEU A 45 -8.34 4.55 5.39
N GLY A 46 -9.64 4.86 5.37
CA GLY A 46 -10.50 4.46 4.25
C GLY A 46 -10.10 5.12 2.92
N GLU A 47 -9.61 6.37 2.94
CA GLU A 47 -9.08 6.99 1.71
C GLU A 47 -7.75 6.35 1.30
N ALA A 48 -6.85 6.12 2.26
CA ALA A 48 -5.56 5.48 2.02
C ALA A 48 -5.73 4.07 1.45
N GLU A 49 -6.65 3.28 2.01
CA GLU A 49 -7.01 1.93 1.57
C GLU A 49 -7.53 1.97 0.12
N ALA A 50 -8.43 2.89 -0.21
CA ALA A 50 -8.97 3.02 -1.55
C ALA A 50 -7.88 3.32 -2.59
N VAL A 51 -6.92 4.19 -2.25
CA VAL A 51 -5.78 4.49 -3.13
C VAL A 51 -4.83 3.28 -3.21
N ALA A 52 -4.55 2.60 -2.10
CA ALA A 52 -3.70 1.42 -2.08
C ALA A 52 -4.28 0.27 -2.90
N ARG A 53 -5.60 0.09 -2.84
CA ARG A 53 -6.33 -0.87 -3.66
C ARG A 53 -6.17 -0.56 -5.14
N ASP A 54 -6.37 0.70 -5.52
CA ASP A 54 -6.20 1.16 -6.91
C ASP A 54 -4.82 0.80 -7.45
N VAL A 55 -3.77 1.08 -6.68
CA VAL A 55 -2.38 0.74 -7.05
C VAL A 55 -2.12 -0.77 -7.07
N ALA A 56 -2.70 -1.52 -6.14
CA ALA A 56 -2.48 -2.96 -6.04
C ALA A 56 -3.23 -3.79 -7.09
N THR A 57 -4.30 -3.25 -7.68
CA THR A 57 -5.14 -4.00 -8.64
C THR A 57 -4.97 -3.57 -10.10
N ASN A 58 -4.44 -2.38 -10.34
CA ASN A 58 -4.24 -1.86 -11.69
C ASN A 58 -2.76 -1.95 -12.08
N ASP A 59 -2.52 -2.28 -13.34
CA ASP A 59 -1.19 -2.19 -13.95
C ASP A 59 -0.92 -0.70 -14.28
N LEU A 60 -0.23 -0.02 -13.36
CA LEU A 60 0.10 1.40 -13.44
C LEU A 60 1.60 1.57 -13.69
N ASP A 61 1.96 2.59 -14.46
CA ASP A 61 3.36 2.97 -14.62
C ASP A 61 4.00 3.34 -13.27
N ASP A 62 5.29 3.02 -13.08
CA ASP A 62 6.04 3.26 -11.85
C ASP A 62 5.91 4.70 -11.32
N GLY A 63 5.92 5.71 -12.21
CA GLY A 63 5.73 7.11 -11.82
C GLY A 63 4.35 7.40 -11.23
N VAL A 64 3.30 6.76 -11.76
CA VAL A 64 1.94 6.86 -11.22
C VAL A 64 1.86 6.11 -9.89
N VAL A 65 2.50 4.95 -9.76
CA VAL A 65 2.57 4.21 -8.49
C VAL A 65 3.21 5.08 -7.41
N VAL A 66 4.32 5.77 -7.70
CA VAL A 66 4.99 6.70 -6.79
C VAL A 66 4.04 7.80 -6.32
N GLU A 67 3.40 8.54 -7.24
CA GLU A 67 2.46 9.61 -6.89
C GLU A 67 1.34 9.12 -5.95
N ARG A 68 0.85 7.90 -6.20
CA ARG A 68 -0.23 7.30 -5.39
C ARG A 68 0.29 6.86 -4.03
N VAL A 69 1.49 6.30 -3.95
CA VAL A 69 2.13 5.89 -2.69
C VAL A 69 2.51 7.10 -1.83
N GLU A 70 2.98 8.19 -2.42
CA GLU A 70 3.18 9.48 -1.74
C GLU A 70 1.87 10.00 -1.14
N LYS A 71 0.78 9.93 -1.91
CA LYS A 71 -0.55 10.29 -1.42
C LYS A 71 -0.95 9.44 -0.22
N ILE A 72 -0.74 8.12 -0.28
CA ILE A 72 -1.02 7.22 0.86
C ILE A 72 -0.20 7.65 2.07
N GLN A 73 1.11 7.84 1.92
CA GLN A 73 1.98 8.25 3.03
C GLN A 73 1.50 9.56 3.67
N HIS A 74 1.08 10.54 2.86
CA HIS A 74 0.51 11.78 3.38
C HIS A 74 -0.78 11.54 4.17
N LEU A 75 -1.70 10.70 3.67
CA LEU A 75 -2.93 10.35 4.39
C LEU A 75 -2.64 9.66 5.73
N LEU A 76 -1.65 8.77 5.77
CA LEU A 76 -1.24 8.10 7.01
C LEU A 76 -0.63 9.09 8.01
N SER A 77 0.08 10.13 7.54
CA SER A 77 0.66 11.16 8.42
C SER A 77 -0.37 12.04 9.12
N GLU A 78 -1.62 12.07 8.65
CA GLU A 78 -2.74 12.77 9.30
C GLU A 78 -3.41 11.92 10.40
N VAL A 79 -2.96 10.68 10.60
CA VAL A 79 -3.42 9.80 11.68
C VAL A 79 -2.45 9.94 12.84
N ASP A 80 -2.85 10.67 13.89
CA ASP A 80 -2.03 10.83 15.11
C ASP A 80 -1.93 9.52 15.90
N GLU A 81 -3.07 8.91 16.25
CA GLU A 81 -3.17 7.61 16.93
C GLU A 81 -4.48 6.93 16.48
N THR A 82 -4.49 5.60 16.41
CA THR A 82 -5.71 4.85 16.04
C THR A 82 -6.57 4.46 17.26
N GLY A 83 -6.01 4.59 18.47
CA GLY A 83 -6.64 4.14 19.72
C GLY A 83 -6.59 2.62 19.92
N HIS A 84 -5.79 1.90 19.12
CA HIS A 84 -5.68 0.45 19.17
C HIS A 84 -4.27 -0.02 18.80
N ASP A 85 -3.58 -0.66 19.75
CA ASP A 85 -2.16 -1.04 19.60
C ASP A 85 -1.86 -1.82 18.31
N GLU A 86 -2.70 -2.81 17.96
CA GLU A 86 -2.51 -3.60 16.72
C GLU A 86 -2.73 -2.77 15.44
N ALA A 87 -3.60 -1.76 15.50
CA ALA A 87 -3.83 -0.88 14.36
C ALA A 87 -2.66 0.09 14.19
N ASP A 88 -2.07 0.55 15.30
CA ASP A 88 -0.85 1.36 15.27
C ASP A 88 0.34 0.55 14.72
N ASP A 89 0.48 -0.73 15.09
CA ASP A 89 1.49 -1.64 14.51
C ASP A 89 1.32 -1.81 13.00
N HIS A 90 0.07 -2.00 12.53
CA HIS A 90 -0.24 -2.10 11.10
C HIS A 90 0.00 -0.77 10.37
N LEU A 91 -0.32 0.37 10.99
CA LEU A 91 -0.08 1.69 10.45
C LEU A 91 1.42 1.96 10.28
N GLU A 92 2.23 1.60 11.26
CA GLU A 92 3.69 1.72 11.20
C GLU A 92 4.25 0.82 10.08
N ALA A 93 3.75 -0.41 9.97
CA ALA A 93 4.15 -1.34 8.90
C ALA A 93 3.77 -0.81 7.52
N ALA A 94 2.57 -0.23 7.35
CA ALA A 94 2.12 0.39 6.11
C ALA A 94 3.01 1.58 5.73
N THR A 95 3.31 2.46 6.69
CA THR A 95 4.19 3.62 6.49
C THR A 95 5.59 3.20 6.04
N LYS A 96 6.17 2.17 6.67
CA LYS A 96 7.46 1.59 6.26
C LYS A 96 7.40 1.03 4.84
N CYS A 97 6.33 0.33 4.48
CA CYS A 97 6.16 -0.19 3.12
C CYS A 97 6.11 0.94 2.08
N CYS A 98 5.39 2.05 2.36
CA CYS A 98 5.38 3.21 1.49
C CYS A 98 6.79 3.77 1.26
N ALA A 99 7.56 3.96 2.34
CA ALA A 99 8.93 4.45 2.24
C ALA A 99 9.82 3.54 1.38
N THR A 100 9.76 2.22 1.60
CA THR A 100 10.52 1.25 0.79
C THR A 100 10.13 1.29 -0.69
N ILE A 101 8.84 1.41 -1.00
CA ILE A 101 8.39 1.52 -2.40
C ILE A 101 8.98 2.77 -3.06
N LEU A 102 8.90 3.92 -2.39
CA LEU A 102 9.42 5.18 -2.92
C LEU A 102 10.93 5.13 -3.13
N GLU A 103 11.68 4.64 -2.13
CA GLU A 103 13.14 4.49 -2.22
C GLU A 103 13.56 3.57 -3.36
N GLU A 104 12.87 2.45 -3.57
CA GLU A 104 13.22 1.50 -4.62
C GLU A 104 12.85 2.01 -6.01
N THR A 105 11.76 2.76 -6.16
CA THR A 105 11.39 3.38 -7.44
C THR A 105 12.30 4.55 -7.81
N GLU A 106 12.81 5.32 -6.85
CA GLU A 106 13.82 6.36 -7.10
C GLU A 106 15.19 5.80 -7.55
N ARG A 107 15.47 4.52 -7.25
CA ARG A 107 16.73 3.84 -7.56
C ARG A 107 16.73 3.14 -8.93
N ASN A 108 15.59 3.07 -9.61
CA ASN A 108 15.39 2.38 -10.89
C ASN A 108 15.39 3.36 -12.07
#